data_AF-A0A5D4T2U1-F1
#
_entry.id   AF-A0A5D4T2U1-F1
#
_cell.length_a   1.000
_cell.length_b   1.000
_cell.length_c   1.000
_cell.angle_alpha   90.00
_cell.angle_beta   90.00
_cell.angle_gamma   90.00
#
_symmetry.space_group_name_H-M   'P 1'
#
loop_
_entity.id
_entity.type
_entity.pdbx_description
1 polymer ?
#
loop_
_entity_poly.entity_id
_entity_poly.type
_entity_poly.pdbx_seq_one_letter_code
_entity_poly.pdbx_strand_id
1 'polypeptide(L)'
;MADLTEGEFYLLKKYNALLETVEEAFDYLSDDNRNASTPVTRQMVLDSYEAIGKIAEAHVNLVLLFEKNEEALQIIAQFGDLVDELEQIGHFEQNNAPEKEALQTYIKPAYETWKNQIQHHILPYIAH
;
A
#
# COMPACT_ATOMS: atom_id res chain seq x y z
N MET A 1 27.84 1.77 2.08
CA MET A 1 26.46 1.89 1.58
C MET A 1 26.55 1.63 0.08
N ALA A 2 25.76 0.72 -0.46
CA ALA A 2 25.73 0.55 -1.91
C ALA A 2 25.12 1.83 -2.49
N ASP A 3 25.88 2.57 -3.30
CA ASP A 3 25.38 3.74 -4.00
C ASP A 3 24.25 3.28 -4.94
N LEU A 4 23.03 3.70 -4.64
CA LEU A 4 21.91 3.48 -5.55
C LEU A 4 22.17 4.24 -6.85
N THR A 5 21.82 3.62 -7.97
CA THR A 5 21.69 4.34 -9.23
C THR A 5 20.57 5.37 -9.13
N GLU A 6 20.62 6.41 -9.97
CA GLU A 6 19.57 7.43 -10.04
C GLU A 6 18.18 6.82 -10.31
N GLY A 7 18.13 5.75 -11.12
CA GLY A 7 16.90 5.02 -11.40
C GLY A 7 16.32 4.32 -10.18
N GLU A 8 17.17 3.67 -9.37
CA GLU A 8 16.75 2.99 -8.14
C GLU A 8 16.31 3.98 -7.06
N PHE A 9 17.03 5.10 -6.91
CA PHE A 9 16.61 6.19 -6.02
C PHE A 9 15.22 6.72 -6.40
N TYR A 10 15.00 6.98 -7.69
CA TYR A 10 13.73 7.49 -8.18
C TYR A 10 12.59 6.48 -8.02
N LEU A 11 12.87 5.19 -8.26
CA LEU A 11 11.94 4.09 -7.98
C LEU A 11 11.52 4.10 -6.51
N LEU A 12 12.48 4.11 -5.58
CA LEU A 12 12.19 4.10 -4.13
C LEU A 12 11.38 5.32 -3.70
N LYS A 13 11.68 6.50 -4.24
CA LYS A 13 10.95 7.73 -3.94
C LYS A 13 9.49 7.67 -4.43
N LYS A 14 9.28 7.19 -5.65
CA LYS A 14 7.93 7.00 -6.22
C LYS A 14 7.15 5.94 -5.47
N TYR A 15 7.79 4.83 -5.14
CA TYR A 15 7.20 3.77 -4.35
C TYR A 15 6.75 4.30 -2.99
N ASN A 16 7.62 5.01 -2.27
CA ASN A 16 7.25 5.61 -0.98
C ASN A 16 6.07 6.59 -1.11
N ALA A 17 6.03 7.43 -2.16
CA ALA A 17 4.90 8.33 -2.37
C ALA A 17 3.59 7.56 -2.65
N LEU A 18 3.65 6.48 -3.42
CA LEU A 18 2.49 5.62 -3.69
C LEU A 18 1.97 4.97 -2.40
N LEU A 19 2.87 4.56 -1.51
CA LEU A 19 2.50 4.00 -0.21
C LEU A 19 1.66 4.98 0.63
N GLU A 20 2.08 6.24 0.69
CA GLU A 20 1.36 7.31 1.40
C GLU A 20 0.00 7.60 0.74
N THR A 21 -0.06 7.64 -0.59
CA THR A 21 -1.32 7.87 -1.31
C THR A 21 -2.37 6.81 -1.01
N VAL A 22 -1.98 5.53 -0.88
CA VAL A 22 -2.91 4.46 -0.51
C VAL A 22 -3.38 4.59 0.93
N GLU A 23 -2.50 4.98 1.87
CA GLU A 23 -2.91 5.25 3.26
C GLU A 23 -3.94 6.39 3.32
N GLU A 24 -3.68 7.50 2.63
CA GLU A 24 -4.61 8.64 2.53
C GLU A 24 -5.96 8.22 1.92
N ALA A 25 -5.95 7.30 0.95
CA ALA A 25 -7.17 6.77 0.36
C ALA A 25 -7.94 5.87 1.34
N PHE A 26 -7.26 5.05 2.14
CA PHE A 26 -7.90 4.27 3.20
C PHE A 26 -8.45 5.16 4.31
N ASP A 27 -7.75 6.23 4.69
CA ASP A 27 -8.27 7.28 5.57
C ASP A 27 -9.57 7.87 5.03
N TYR A 28 -9.57 8.24 3.74
CA TYR A 28 -10.74 8.78 3.09
C TYR A 28 -11.91 7.79 3.09
N LEU A 29 -11.67 6.53 2.72
CA LEU A 29 -12.71 5.51 2.56
C LEU A 29 -13.27 5.05 3.91
N SER A 30 -12.47 5.13 4.97
CA SER A 30 -12.84 4.76 6.33
C SER A 30 -13.63 5.85 7.08
N ASP A 31 -13.75 7.08 6.57
CA ASP A 31 -14.43 8.17 7.28
C ASP A 31 -15.96 7.98 7.38
N ASP A 32 -16.49 7.79 8.60
CA ASP A 32 -17.91 7.60 8.91
C ASP A 32 -18.84 8.73 8.45
N ASN A 33 -18.31 9.94 8.26
CA ASN A 33 -19.09 11.09 7.83
C ASN A 33 -19.31 11.12 6.31
N ARG A 34 -18.66 10.22 5.56
CA ARG A 34 -18.73 10.22 4.09
C ARG A 34 -19.81 9.28 3.57
N ASN A 35 -20.57 9.80 2.60
CA ASN A 35 -21.57 9.03 1.89
C ASN A 35 -20.88 8.06 0.91
N ALA A 36 -20.98 6.77 1.24
CA ALA A 36 -20.43 5.65 0.48
C ALA A 36 -20.90 5.60 -0.99
N SER A 37 -22.07 6.16 -1.30
CA SER A 37 -22.71 6.04 -2.61
C SER A 37 -22.34 7.16 -3.60
N THR A 38 -21.39 8.04 -3.28
CA THR A 38 -20.99 9.08 -4.23
C THR A 38 -20.11 8.50 -5.35
N PRO A 39 -20.20 9.06 -6.58
CA PRO A 39 -19.28 8.68 -7.67
C PRO A 39 -17.81 8.88 -7.30
N VAL A 40 -17.51 9.89 -6.47
CA VAL A 40 -16.16 10.19 -5.97
C VAL A 40 -15.65 9.07 -5.07
N THR A 41 -16.47 8.58 -4.14
CA THR A 41 -16.09 7.45 -3.27
C THR A 41 -15.83 6.19 -4.08
N ARG A 42 -16.66 5.90 -5.08
CA ARG A 42 -16.45 4.74 -5.97
C ARG A 42 -15.16 4.89 -6.79
N GLN A 43 -14.87 6.07 -7.31
CA GLN A 43 -13.61 6.31 -8.02
C GLN A 43 -12.41 6.12 -7.10
N MET A 44 -12.48 6.63 -5.87
CA MET A 44 -11.41 6.49 -4.88
C MET A 44 -11.12 5.02 -4.55
N VAL A 45 -12.15 4.18 -4.45
CA VAL A 45 -11.99 2.73 -4.30
C VAL A 45 -11.20 2.14 -5.47
N LEU A 46 -11.61 2.43 -6.71
CA LEU A 46 -10.94 1.91 -7.90
C LEU A 46 -9.48 2.38 -8.00
N ASP A 47 -9.24 3.66 -7.74
CA ASP A 47 -7.90 4.26 -7.74
C ASP A 47 -7.01 3.60 -6.66
N SER A 48 -7.58 3.25 -5.49
CA SER A 48 -6.86 2.54 -4.42
C SER A 48 -6.46 1.13 -4.86
N TYR A 49 -7.35 0.39 -5.52
CA TYR A 49 -7.02 -0.93 -6.06
C TYR A 49 -5.96 -0.86 -7.15
N GLU A 50 -6.04 0.13 -8.05
CA GLU A 50 -5.00 0.35 -9.06
C GLU A 50 -3.65 0.65 -8.40
N ALA A 51 -3.64 1.51 -7.38
CA ALA A 51 -2.43 1.84 -6.63
C ALA A 51 -1.83 0.61 -5.92
N ILE A 52 -2.66 -0.25 -5.32
CA ILE A 52 -2.23 -1.52 -4.71
C ILE A 52 -1.63 -2.46 -5.76
N GLY A 53 -2.24 -2.56 -6.95
CA GLY A 53 -1.66 -3.29 -8.08
C GLY A 53 -0.29 -2.74 -8.49
N LYS A 54 -0.14 -1.41 -8.53
CA LYS A 54 1.14 -0.76 -8.85
C LYS A 54 2.21 -1.00 -7.78
N ILE A 55 1.82 -1.11 -6.50
CA ILE A 55 2.72 -1.53 -5.42
C ILE A 55 3.24 -2.95 -5.68
N ALA A 56 2.35 -3.90 -6.00
CA ALA A 56 2.73 -5.27 -6.32
C ALA A 56 3.64 -5.35 -7.55
N GLU A 57 3.36 -4.59 -8.61
CA GLU A 57 4.23 -4.49 -9.78
C GLU A 57 5.64 -3.97 -9.42
N ALA A 58 5.72 -2.99 -8.52
CA ALA A 58 6.99 -2.44 -8.05
C ALA A 58 7.81 -3.44 -7.22
N HIS A 59 7.16 -4.39 -6.55
CA HIS A 59 7.83 -5.42 -5.73
C HIS A 59 8.79 -6.28 -6.54
N VAL A 60 8.53 -6.52 -7.82
CA VAL A 60 9.46 -7.23 -8.72
C VAL A 60 10.83 -6.54 -8.75
N ASN A 61 10.85 -5.21 -8.80
CA ASN A 61 12.10 -4.44 -8.81
C ASN A 61 12.69 -4.30 -7.40
N LEU A 62 11.86 -4.18 -6.36
CA LEU A 62 12.31 -4.10 -4.97
C LEU A 62 12.98 -5.40 -4.50
N VAL A 63 12.49 -6.57 -4.93
CA VAL A 63 13.11 -7.86 -4.62
C VAL A 63 14.53 -7.93 -5.19
N LEU A 64 14.75 -7.41 -6.40
CA LEU A 64 16.09 -7.33 -6.99
C LEU A 64 16.98 -6.35 -6.20
N LEU A 65 16.43 -5.19 -5.84
CA LEU A 65 17.16 -4.16 -5.11
C LEU A 65 17.59 -4.61 -3.71
N PHE A 66 16.74 -5.40 -3.04
CA PHE A 66 16.94 -5.90 -1.69
C PHE A 66 17.34 -7.38 -1.66
N GLU A 67 17.90 -7.94 -2.74
CA GLU A 67 18.22 -9.38 -2.85
C GLU A 67 19.09 -9.93 -1.70
N LYS A 68 19.88 -9.06 -1.06
CA LYS A 68 20.79 -9.41 0.05
C LYS A 68 20.23 -9.06 1.44
N ASN A 69 19.02 -8.54 1.51
CA ASN A 69 18.35 -8.14 2.74
C ASN A 69 17.13 -9.04 2.97
N GLU A 70 17.36 -10.17 3.63
CA GLU A 70 16.33 -11.18 3.91
C GLU A 70 15.12 -10.61 4.66
N GLU A 71 15.34 -9.66 5.59
CA GLU A 71 14.28 -9.00 6.34
C GLU A 71 13.37 -8.17 5.42
N ALA A 72 13.96 -7.35 4.54
CA ALA A 72 13.19 -6.59 3.56
C ALA A 72 12.42 -7.50 2.60
N LEU A 73 13.01 -8.61 2.16
CA LEU A 73 12.35 -9.59 1.29
C LEU A 73 11.15 -10.24 1.97
N GLN A 74 11.25 -10.56 3.26
CA GLN A 74 10.13 -11.10 4.04
C GLN A 74 8.99 -10.08 4.16
N ILE A 75 9.30 -8.81 4.43
CA ILE A 75 8.31 -7.74 4.52
C ILE A 75 7.63 -7.51 3.16
N ILE A 76 8.40 -7.53 2.06
CA ILE A 76 7.82 -7.43 0.71
C ILE A 76 6.85 -8.58 0.45
N ALA A 77 7.19 -9.81 0.85
CA ALA A 77 6.33 -10.97 0.66
C ALA A 77 5.01 -10.89 1.46
N GLN A 78 5.04 -10.31 2.67
CA GLN A 78 3.85 -10.13 3.53
C GLN A 78 2.77 -9.24 2.88
N PHE A 79 3.12 -8.43 1.88
CA PHE A 79 2.12 -7.68 1.13
C PHE A 79 1.16 -8.58 0.36
N GLY A 80 1.62 -9.75 -0.09
CA GLY A 80 0.76 -10.72 -0.77
C GLY A 80 -0.39 -11.17 0.12
N ASP A 81 -0.11 -11.47 1.39
CA ASP A 81 -1.14 -11.86 2.37
C ASP A 81 -2.17 -10.73 2.56
N LEU A 82 -1.71 -9.47 2.59
CA LEU A 82 -2.59 -8.30 2.69
C LEU A 82 -3.49 -8.12 1.46
N VAL A 83 -2.96 -8.40 0.26
CA VAL A 83 -3.76 -8.38 -0.98
C VAL A 83 -4.80 -9.49 -0.97
N ASP A 84 -4.44 -10.69 -0.52
CA ASP A 84 -5.38 -11.82 -0.40
C ASP A 84 -6.52 -11.51 0.60
N GLU A 85 -6.21 -10.84 1.71
CA GLU A 85 -7.22 -10.39 2.68
C GLU A 85 -8.16 -9.33 2.10
N LEU A 86 -7.61 -8.37 1.34
CA LEU A 86 -8.38 -7.36 0.61
C LEU A 86 -9.35 -7.99 -0.40
N GLU A 87 -8.90 -8.99 -1.16
CA GLU A 87 -9.75 -9.71 -2.12
C GLU A 87 -10.89 -10.47 -1.44
N GLN A 88 -10.65 -11.04 -0.25
CA GLN A 88 -11.67 -11.78 0.51
C GLN A 88 -12.79 -10.89 1.07
N ILE A 89 -12.47 -9.65 1.44
CA ILE A 89 -13.46 -8.67 1.93
C ILE A 89 -14.32 -8.14 0.78
N GLY A 90 -13.84 -8.27 -0.46
CA GLY A 90 -14.52 -7.84 -1.68
C GLY A 90 -14.10 -6.45 -2.12
N HIS A 91 -14.37 -6.10 -3.38
CA HIS A 91 -13.82 -4.93 -4.08
C HIS A 91 -14.27 -3.53 -3.56
N PHE A 92 -14.74 -3.41 -2.31
CA PHE A 92 -15.33 -2.19 -1.72
C PHE A 92 -16.39 -1.51 -2.63
N GLU A 93 -16.91 -2.22 -3.64
CA GLU A 93 -17.75 -1.66 -4.71
C GLU A 93 -19.11 -1.23 -4.17
N GLN A 94 -19.54 -1.90 -3.09
CA GLN A 94 -20.80 -1.63 -2.42
C GLN A 94 -20.62 -0.67 -1.25
N ASN A 95 -19.41 -0.58 -0.68
CA ASN A 95 -19.04 0.20 0.50
C ASN A 95 -20.14 0.15 1.57
N ASN A 96 -20.59 -1.08 1.84
CA ASN A 96 -21.60 -1.38 2.83
C ASN A 96 -21.00 -1.27 4.24
N ALA A 97 -21.84 -1.23 5.28
CA ALA A 97 -21.36 -1.11 6.66
C ALA A 97 -20.31 -2.18 7.05
N PRO A 98 -20.46 -3.47 6.67
CA PRO A 98 -19.42 -4.49 6.89
C PRO A 98 -18.08 -4.21 6.19
N GLU A 99 -18.08 -3.77 4.93
CA GLU A 99 -16.88 -3.43 4.17
C GLU A 99 -16.12 -2.27 4.81
N LYS A 100 -16.85 -1.24 5.27
CA LYS A 100 -16.27 -0.09 5.96
C LYS A 100 -15.68 -0.46 7.32
N GLU A 101 -16.40 -1.27 8.09
CA GLU A 101 -15.92 -1.79 9.37
C GLU A 101 -14.66 -2.63 9.16
N ALA A 102 -14.63 -3.50 8.14
CA ALA A 102 -13.48 -4.31 7.81
C ALA A 102 -12.27 -3.46 7.38
N LEU A 103 -12.51 -2.41 6.59
CA LEU A 103 -11.48 -1.45 6.20
C LEU A 103 -10.86 -0.76 7.43
N GLN A 104 -11.69 -0.27 8.35
CA GLN A 104 -11.26 0.42 9.56
C GLN A 104 -10.52 -0.49 10.56
N THR A 105 -11.02 -1.71 10.76
CA THR A 105 -10.60 -2.57 11.88
C THR A 105 -9.50 -3.56 11.53
N TYR A 106 -9.39 -3.94 10.25
CA TYR A 106 -8.41 -4.95 9.80
C TYR A 106 -7.48 -4.40 8.73
N ILE A 107 -8.02 -3.95 7.59
CA ILE A 107 -7.20 -3.64 6.40
C ILE A 107 -6.30 -2.44 6.62
N LYS A 108 -6.85 -1.30 7.05
CA LYS A 108 -6.07 -0.08 7.24
C LYS A 108 -4.95 -0.30 8.28
N PRO A 109 -5.21 -0.84 9.49
CA PRO A 109 -4.15 -1.14 10.45
C PRO A 109 -3.09 -2.12 9.93
N ALA A 110 -3.50 -3.16 9.18
CA ALA A 110 -2.57 -4.13 8.60
C ALA A 110 -1.67 -3.46 7.55
N TYR A 111 -2.26 -2.62 6.69
CA TYR A 111 -1.53 -1.85 5.69
C TYR A 111 -0.55 -0.87 6.31
N GLU A 112 -0.98 -0.08 7.31
CA GLU A 112 -0.12 0.87 8.02
C GLU A 112 1.06 0.17 8.69
N THR A 113 0.81 -0.99 9.32
CA THR A 113 1.86 -1.79 9.95
C THR A 113 2.90 -2.24 8.92
N TRP A 114 2.44 -2.86 7.84
CA TRP A 114 3.30 -3.31 6.74
C TRP A 114 4.05 -2.14 6.08
N LYS A 115 3.35 -1.03 5.82
CA LYS A 115 3.91 0.20 5.23
C LYS A 115 5.07 0.72 6.07
N ASN A 116 4.89 0.84 7.37
CA ASN A 116 5.92 1.33 8.29
C ASN A 116 7.16 0.42 8.28
N GLN A 117 6.97 -0.90 8.22
CA GLN A 117 8.07 -1.87 8.13
C GLN A 117 8.87 -1.70 6.84
N ILE A 118 8.21 -1.63 5.68
CA ILE A 118 8.92 -1.47 4.41
C ILE A 118 9.58 -0.09 4.30
N GLN A 119 8.94 0.96 4.83
CA GLN A 119 9.52 2.31 4.88
C GLN A 119 10.77 2.39 5.75
N HIS A 120 10.85 1.61 6.84
CA HIS A 120 12.07 1.53 7.64
C HIS A 120 13.29 1.10 6.81
N HIS A 121 13.08 0.23 5.81
CA HIS A 121 14.13 -0.18 4.89
C HIS A 121 14.36 0.81 3.75
N ILE A 122 13.35 1.56 3.32
CA ILE A 122 13.45 2.44 2.14
C ILE A 122 13.90 3.86 2.48
N LEU A 123 13.41 4.44 3.57
CA LEU A 123 13.69 5.83 3.95
C LEU A 123 15.17 6.16 4.08
N PRO A 124 16.05 5.29 4.63
CA PRO A 124 17.49 5.57 4.69
C PRO A 124 18.15 5.86 3.35
N TYR A 125 17.53 5.42 2.25
CA TYR A 125 18.03 5.62 0.89
C TYR A 125 17.50 6.86 0.19
N ILE A 126 16.38 7.43 0.66
CA ILE A 126 15.66 8.52 -0.03
C ILE A 126 15.48 9.80 0.81
N ALA A 127 15.71 9.74 2.13
CA ALA A 127 15.53 10.86 3.06
C ALA A 127 16.77 11.77 3.16
N HIS A 128 17.43 12.08 2.04
CA HIS A 128 18.60 12.96 1.96
C HIS A 128 18.26 14.33 1.37
#